data_AF-A0A947KAN5-F1
#
_entry.id   AF-A0A947KAN5-F1
#
_cell.length_a   1.000
_cell.length_b   1.000
_cell.length_c   1.000
_cell.angle_alpha   90.00
_cell.angle_beta   90.00
_cell.angle_gamma   90.00
#
_symmetry.space_group_name_H-M   'P 1'
#
loop_
_entity.id
_entity.type
_entity.pdbx_description
1 polymer ?
#
loop_
_entity_poly.entity_id
_entity_poly.type
_entity_poly.pdbx_seq_one_letter_code
_entity_poly.pdbx_strand_id
1 'polypeptide(L)'
;MQEKHTLSSTLIRIATVLFLAGFSLTGCGGGGGGSSDPTTTTSAANTTTTSAAATTTTTATTTTTTSGNNTSAAVINESNATQIATSAFGNYETISSLLSFSRRQSTGASLRAMAAADQYTNTLPGDCGGSMTMVLDYSTSDMYILMTYANYNDCSSGTIDGSMEMVTSGNSSGSQSSTSITFADFTTTDPSTGAISMINGNMTYDYDETAGTESTTATISTYDSSTGEIITIEDMELSLSGLNGTTLTYSMNGTFTDSLYGSTTMTTTTPFVISIYDENPSSGVMIVTGAGNTKCRLTCLSSTTYKVEADTNGDGNYDYISGTQYW
;
A
#
# COMPACT_ATOMS: atom_id res chain seq x y z
N MET A 1 -2.40 -20.40 8.71
CA MET A 1 -2.16 -20.06 7.27
C MET A 1 -3.38 -19.46 6.57
N GLN A 2 -4.59 -19.54 7.12
CA GLN A 2 -5.81 -18.97 6.50
C GLN A 2 -6.03 -17.47 6.82
N GLU A 3 -5.50 -16.95 7.93
CA GLU A 3 -5.58 -15.51 8.29
C GLU A 3 -4.72 -14.58 7.43
N LYS A 4 -3.68 -15.09 6.77
CA LYS A 4 -2.81 -14.29 5.88
C LYS A 4 -3.51 -13.81 4.60
N HIS A 5 -4.58 -14.48 4.19
CA HIS A 5 -5.31 -14.11 2.97
C HIS A 5 -6.18 -12.86 3.17
N THR A 6 -6.61 -12.56 4.39
CA THR A 6 -7.51 -11.44 4.67
C THR A 6 -6.76 -10.10 4.65
N LEU A 7 -5.61 -9.99 5.33
CA LEU A 7 -4.78 -8.78 5.35
C LEU A 7 -4.28 -8.36 3.95
N SER A 8 -3.84 -9.34 3.14
CA SER A 8 -3.48 -9.11 1.74
C SER A 8 -4.69 -8.64 0.91
N SER A 9 -5.87 -9.21 1.15
CA SER A 9 -7.08 -8.81 0.41
C SER A 9 -7.58 -7.40 0.78
N THR A 10 -7.44 -6.98 2.04
CA THR A 10 -7.85 -5.64 2.49
C THR A 10 -6.95 -4.56 1.91
N LEU A 11 -5.63 -4.76 1.90
CA LEU A 11 -4.66 -3.84 1.30
C LEU A 11 -4.78 -3.78 -0.23
N ILE A 12 -5.02 -4.91 -0.91
CA ILE A 12 -5.31 -4.96 -2.35
C ILE A 12 -6.63 -4.25 -2.68
N ARG A 13 -7.66 -4.38 -1.84
CA ARG A 13 -8.95 -3.68 -2.03
C ARG A 13 -8.82 -2.17 -1.83
N ILE A 14 -8.05 -1.70 -0.85
CA ILE A 14 -7.75 -0.27 -0.66
C ILE A 14 -7.02 0.31 -1.87
N ALA A 15 -6.01 -0.40 -2.39
CA ALA A 15 -5.34 -0.03 -3.64
C ALA A 15 -6.28 -0.02 -4.86
N THR A 16 -7.24 -0.95 -4.92
CA THR A 16 -8.23 -1.04 -6.01
C THR A 16 -9.30 0.07 -5.93
N VAL A 17 -9.70 0.49 -4.73
CA VAL A 17 -10.64 1.61 -4.53
C VAL A 17 -10.00 2.95 -4.92
N LEU A 18 -8.72 3.15 -4.59
CA LEU A 18 -7.93 4.29 -5.07
C LEU A 18 -7.78 4.28 -6.60
N PHE A 19 -7.66 3.10 -7.21
CA PHE A 19 -7.64 2.94 -8.66
C PHE A 19 -9.00 3.31 -9.28
N LEU A 20 -10.13 2.81 -8.77
CA LEU A 20 -11.46 3.07 -9.34
C LEU A 20 -11.90 4.54 -9.24
N ALA A 21 -11.55 5.24 -8.16
CA ALA A 21 -11.86 6.65 -7.98
C ALA A 21 -11.10 7.57 -8.98
N GLY A 22 -9.98 7.12 -9.53
CA GLY A 22 -9.17 7.87 -10.50
C GLY A 22 -9.60 7.72 -11.96
N PHE A 23 -10.48 6.77 -12.31
CA PHE A 23 -10.83 6.46 -13.72
C PHE A 23 -12.06 7.17 -14.28
N SER A 24 -12.75 8.02 -13.51
CA SER A 24 -13.95 8.73 -13.98
C SER A 24 -13.72 10.14 -14.56
N LEU A 25 -12.45 10.59 -14.69
CA LEU A 25 -12.11 11.90 -15.24
C LEU A 25 -11.40 11.88 -16.61
N THR A 26 -11.25 10.72 -17.28
CA THR A 26 -10.91 10.73 -18.71
C THR A 26 -12.15 11.12 -19.52
N GLY A 27 -12.05 12.25 -20.21
CA GLY A 27 -13.16 12.96 -20.84
C GLY A 27 -14.10 12.13 -21.70
N CYS A 28 -15.38 12.47 -21.57
CA CYS A 28 -16.42 12.25 -22.56
C CYS A 28 -16.04 12.94 -23.88
N GLY A 29 -15.50 12.18 -24.82
CA GLY A 29 -15.44 12.50 -26.25
C GLY A 29 -16.32 11.50 -26.99
N GLY A 30 -17.45 11.98 -27.52
CA GLY A 30 -18.51 11.13 -28.07
C GLY A 30 -18.32 10.60 -29.49
N GLY A 31 -19.28 9.74 -29.87
CA GLY A 31 -19.62 9.28 -31.23
C GLY A 31 -19.20 7.83 -31.50
N GLY A 32 -20.02 6.90 -31.98
CA GLY A 32 -21.43 6.90 -32.36
C GLY A 32 -21.76 5.55 -33.05
N GLY A 33 -23.01 5.11 -32.93
CA GLY A 33 -23.72 4.27 -33.92
C GLY A 33 -23.39 2.77 -34.03
N GLY A 34 -24.40 1.93 -33.79
CA GLY A 34 -24.80 0.95 -34.80
C GLY A 34 -24.82 -0.55 -34.43
N SER A 35 -26.05 -1.04 -34.22
CA SER A 35 -26.60 -2.32 -34.69
C SER A 35 -26.47 -3.59 -33.85
N SER A 36 -27.66 -4.18 -33.70
CA SER A 36 -28.13 -5.42 -33.11
C SER A 36 -27.64 -6.69 -33.80
N ASP A 37 -27.39 -7.77 -33.03
CA ASP A 37 -28.33 -8.91 -32.89
C ASP A 37 -27.85 -9.98 -31.89
N PRO A 38 -28.77 -10.82 -31.35
CA PRO A 38 -28.52 -11.74 -30.24
C PRO A 38 -28.17 -13.17 -30.68
N THR A 39 -27.91 -14.04 -29.68
CA THR A 39 -27.70 -15.52 -29.66
C THR A 39 -26.24 -15.91 -29.34
N THR A 40 -25.91 -16.90 -28.50
CA THR A 40 -26.65 -18.11 -28.07
C THR A 40 -26.03 -18.63 -26.77
N THR A 41 -26.88 -19.19 -25.90
CA THR A 41 -26.54 -20.02 -24.74
C THR A 41 -25.88 -21.34 -25.12
N THR A 42 -24.76 -21.67 -24.48
CA THR A 42 -24.26 -23.05 -24.35
C THR A 42 -23.82 -23.31 -22.91
N SER A 43 -24.69 -24.00 -22.16
CA SER A 43 -24.31 -24.69 -20.92
C SER A 43 -23.69 -26.03 -21.28
N ALA A 44 -22.46 -26.27 -20.83
CA ALA A 44 -21.86 -27.58 -20.80
C ALA A 44 -21.64 -27.99 -19.34
N ALA A 45 -22.31 -29.06 -18.94
CA ALA A 45 -22.15 -29.76 -17.69
C ALA A 45 -21.04 -30.81 -17.80
N ASN A 46 -20.10 -30.81 -16.85
CA ASN A 46 -19.30 -31.94 -16.35
C ASN A 46 -18.35 -31.33 -15.28
N THR A 47 -18.11 -31.87 -14.09
CA THR A 47 -17.72 -33.25 -13.77
C THR A 47 -17.86 -33.53 -12.27
N THR A 48 -17.94 -34.82 -11.99
CA THR A 48 -18.14 -35.64 -10.78
C THR A 48 -17.16 -35.46 -9.60
N THR A 49 -17.71 -35.54 -8.38
CA THR A 49 -17.27 -36.25 -7.14
C THR A 49 -15.80 -36.27 -6.69
N THR A 50 -15.51 -35.93 -5.41
CA THR A 50 -15.10 -36.89 -4.34
C THR A 50 -14.90 -36.24 -2.94
N SER A 51 -15.47 -36.91 -1.94
CA SER A 51 -14.95 -37.23 -0.58
C SER A 51 -14.29 -36.17 0.31
N ALA A 52 -15.02 -35.66 1.31
CA ALA A 52 -14.44 -34.98 2.47
C ALA A 52 -14.11 -35.99 3.58
N ALA A 53 -12.81 -36.14 3.89
CA ALA A 53 -12.32 -36.85 5.06
C ALA A 53 -12.31 -35.90 6.27
N ALA A 54 -12.96 -36.32 7.35
CA ALA A 54 -12.95 -35.62 8.64
C ALA A 54 -11.53 -35.62 9.23
N THR A 55 -10.96 -34.44 9.43
CA THR A 55 -9.73 -34.25 10.22
C THR A 55 -10.12 -33.55 11.52
N THR A 56 -10.04 -34.30 12.62
CA THR A 56 -10.25 -33.80 13.98
C THR A 56 -9.02 -32.99 14.39
N THR A 57 -9.12 -31.66 14.38
CA THR A 57 -8.08 -30.79 14.92
C THR A 57 -8.38 -30.50 16.38
N THR A 58 -7.55 -31.01 17.27
CA THR A 58 -7.57 -30.72 18.70
C THR A 58 -7.07 -29.29 18.92
N THR A 59 -7.97 -28.34 19.12
CA THR A 59 -7.61 -26.98 19.50
C THR A 59 -7.15 -26.95 20.95
N ALA A 60 -5.84 -26.82 21.16
CA ALA A 60 -5.29 -26.46 22.46
C ALA A 60 -5.58 -24.97 22.70
N THR A 61 -6.49 -24.69 23.63
CA THR A 61 -6.83 -23.34 24.06
C THR A 61 -5.69 -22.77 24.91
N THR A 62 -4.74 -22.07 24.28
CA THR A 62 -3.76 -21.27 25.00
C THR A 62 -4.44 -20.01 25.51
N THR A 63 -4.73 -19.97 26.80
CA THR A 63 -5.30 -18.79 27.47
C THR A 63 -4.17 -17.78 27.69
N THR A 64 -3.98 -16.85 26.76
CA THR A 64 -3.11 -15.68 26.98
C THR A 64 -3.87 -14.68 27.86
N THR A 65 -3.30 -14.43 29.04
CA THR A 65 -3.77 -13.42 29.99
C THR A 65 -3.31 -12.06 29.48
N THR A 66 -4.24 -11.27 28.94
CA THR A 66 -3.99 -9.90 28.50
C THR A 66 -3.86 -8.99 29.72
N SER A 67 -2.63 -8.63 30.08
CA SER A 67 -2.32 -7.62 31.09
C SER A 67 -1.55 -6.47 30.42
N GLY A 68 -2.27 -5.39 30.14
CA GLY A 68 -1.86 -3.98 30.20
C GLY A 68 -0.59 -3.52 29.46
N ASN A 69 -0.79 -2.70 28.42
CA ASN A 69 0.09 -1.59 28.01
C ASN A 69 1.60 -1.86 27.96
N ASN A 70 2.00 -2.91 27.24
CA ASN A 70 3.36 -2.98 26.70
C ASN A 70 3.26 -2.91 25.18
N THR A 71 3.76 -1.81 24.61
CA THR A 71 4.30 -1.81 23.23
C THR A 71 5.48 -2.77 23.21
N SER A 72 5.18 -4.07 23.25
CA SER A 72 6.18 -5.13 23.28
C SER A 72 6.77 -5.16 21.88
N ALA A 73 7.99 -4.65 21.71
CA ALA A 73 8.66 -4.71 20.42
C ALA A 73 8.74 -6.18 19.92
N ALA A 74 8.73 -6.38 18.60
CA ALA A 74 8.68 -7.72 18.04
C ALA A 74 10.00 -8.45 18.28
N VAL A 75 9.94 -9.64 18.87
CA VAL A 75 11.10 -10.54 18.95
C VAL A 75 11.14 -11.35 17.66
N ILE A 76 12.24 -11.22 16.92
CA ILE A 76 12.48 -12.00 15.71
C ILE A 76 13.03 -13.37 16.12
N ASN A 77 12.32 -14.44 15.77
CA ASN A 77 12.70 -15.82 16.02
C ASN A 77 12.86 -16.58 14.69
N GLU A 78 13.50 -17.75 14.71
CA GLU A 78 13.75 -18.55 13.49
C GLU A 78 12.48 -18.83 12.67
N SER A 79 11.36 -19.11 13.34
CA SER A 79 10.10 -19.46 12.69
C SER A 79 9.41 -18.29 11.99
N ASN A 80 9.72 -17.05 12.37
CA ASN A 80 9.10 -15.85 11.80
C ASN A 80 10.07 -14.97 11.00
N ALA A 81 11.39 -15.19 11.07
CA ALA A 81 12.39 -14.36 10.38
C ALA A 81 12.13 -14.24 8.87
N THR A 82 11.95 -15.36 8.18
CA THR A 82 11.61 -15.36 6.75
C THR A 82 10.26 -14.70 6.49
N GLN A 83 9.29 -14.93 7.37
CA GLN A 83 7.95 -14.38 7.23
C GLN A 83 7.93 -12.86 7.38
N ILE A 84 8.63 -12.30 8.38
CA ILE A 84 8.75 -10.87 8.64
C ILE A 84 9.45 -10.19 7.47
N ALA A 85 10.53 -10.78 6.96
CA ALA A 85 11.19 -10.30 5.76
C ALA A 85 10.19 -10.29 4.59
N THR A 86 9.57 -11.42 4.25
CA THR A 86 8.63 -11.49 3.12
C THR A 86 7.42 -10.57 3.27
N SER A 87 6.85 -10.38 4.46
CA SER A 87 5.72 -9.46 4.66
C SER A 87 6.11 -7.99 4.53
N ALA A 88 7.33 -7.63 4.97
CA ALA A 88 7.87 -6.29 4.73
C ALA A 88 8.02 -6.00 3.21
N PHE A 89 8.39 -7.01 2.41
CA PHE A 89 8.47 -6.89 0.95
C PHE A 89 7.11 -7.02 0.24
N GLY A 90 6.19 -7.85 0.73
CA GLY A 90 4.89 -8.11 0.10
C GLY A 90 3.92 -6.92 0.12
N ASN A 91 4.06 -6.03 1.10
CA ASN A 91 3.27 -4.80 1.19
C ASN A 91 3.70 -3.72 0.17
N TYR A 92 4.73 -3.99 -0.65
CA TYR A 92 5.17 -3.12 -1.74
C TYR A 92 4.12 -2.95 -2.84
N GLU A 93 3.21 -3.91 -3.06
CA GLU A 93 2.15 -3.76 -4.08
C GLU A 93 1.17 -2.62 -3.75
N THR A 94 0.89 -2.39 -2.46
CA THR A 94 0.01 -1.30 -2.00
C THR A 94 0.70 0.06 -2.11
N ILE A 95 1.99 0.11 -1.82
CA ILE A 95 2.79 1.33 -1.96
C ILE A 95 3.03 1.65 -3.45
N SER A 96 3.31 0.63 -4.28
CA SER A 96 3.57 0.83 -5.71
C SER A 96 2.32 1.25 -6.49
N SER A 97 1.13 0.78 -6.11
CA SER A 97 -0.14 1.28 -6.67
C SER A 97 -0.39 2.74 -6.32
N LEU A 98 -0.15 3.15 -5.07
CA LEU A 98 -0.17 4.57 -4.65
C LEU A 98 0.84 5.44 -5.42
N LEU A 99 2.08 4.96 -5.58
CA LEU A 99 3.12 5.63 -6.38
C LEU A 99 2.75 5.74 -7.86
N SER A 100 2.10 4.72 -8.43
CA SER A 100 1.66 4.75 -9.82
C SER A 100 0.55 5.78 -10.06
N PHE A 101 -0.27 6.05 -9.04
CA PHE A 101 -1.29 7.09 -9.07
C PHE A 101 -0.67 8.49 -9.04
N SER A 102 0.27 8.74 -8.10
CA SER A 102 0.94 10.05 -8.02
C SER A 102 1.72 10.38 -9.30
N ARG A 103 2.40 9.39 -9.88
CA ARG A 103 3.17 9.55 -11.13
C ARG A 103 2.30 9.86 -12.36
N ARG A 104 1.06 9.37 -12.41
CA ARG A 104 0.09 9.70 -13.47
C ARG A 104 -0.49 11.12 -13.33
N GLN A 105 -0.63 11.62 -12.10
CA GLN A 105 -1.03 13.01 -11.85
C GLN A 105 0.09 14.00 -12.19
N SER A 106 1.34 13.71 -11.80
CA SER A 106 2.47 14.63 -12.01
C SER A 106 2.83 14.81 -13.49
N THR A 107 2.68 13.77 -14.31
CA THR A 107 3.01 13.82 -15.75
C THR A 107 1.89 14.42 -16.63
N GLY A 108 0.72 14.72 -16.06
CA GLY A 108 -0.52 14.89 -16.83
C GLY A 108 -1.03 16.31 -17.12
N ALA A 109 -0.53 17.39 -16.50
CA ALA A 109 -1.25 18.66 -16.64
C ALA A 109 -0.39 19.94 -16.64
N SER A 110 -0.25 20.55 -17.82
CA SER A 110 -0.11 22.00 -17.90
C SER A 110 -1.46 22.64 -17.55
N LEU A 111 -1.76 22.80 -16.26
CA LEU A 111 -3.04 23.32 -15.71
C LEU A 111 -3.35 24.80 -16.06
N ARG A 112 -2.57 25.44 -16.92
CA ARG A 112 -2.73 26.86 -17.24
C ARG A 112 -3.66 27.07 -18.43
N ALA A 113 -4.97 26.90 -18.22
CA ALA A 113 -6.03 27.61 -18.95
C ALA A 113 -7.45 27.41 -18.36
N MET A 114 -7.63 27.34 -17.04
CA MET A 114 -8.95 27.60 -16.44
C MET A 114 -8.99 29.05 -15.97
N ALA A 115 -9.72 29.89 -16.71
CA ALA A 115 -9.88 31.30 -16.39
C ALA A 115 -10.94 31.49 -15.27
N ALA A 116 -10.53 32.17 -14.19
CA ALA A 116 -11.35 32.94 -13.24
C ALA A 116 -12.45 32.23 -12.42
N ALA A 117 -12.23 30.97 -12.03
CA ALA A 117 -12.82 30.43 -10.80
C ALA A 117 -11.67 29.88 -9.96
N ASP A 118 -11.36 30.57 -8.86
CA ASP A 118 -10.26 30.20 -7.93
C ASP A 118 -10.52 28.85 -7.26
N GLN A 119 -11.77 28.39 -7.27
CA GLN A 119 -12.20 27.14 -6.68
C GLN A 119 -13.26 26.45 -7.56
N TYR A 120 -13.13 25.13 -7.70
CA TYR A 120 -14.13 24.25 -8.30
C TYR A 120 -14.63 23.27 -7.24
N THR A 121 -15.94 23.08 -7.16
CA THR A 121 -16.56 22.13 -6.24
C THR A 121 -17.54 21.25 -7.00
N ASN A 122 -17.44 19.94 -6.81
CA ASN A 122 -18.37 18.98 -7.37
C ASN A 122 -18.75 17.93 -6.32
N THR A 123 -20.04 17.62 -6.25
CA THR A 123 -20.58 16.58 -5.37
C THR A 123 -21.18 15.46 -6.21
N LEU A 124 -20.65 14.26 -6.04
CA LEU A 124 -21.12 13.06 -6.71
C LEU A 124 -21.94 12.22 -5.71
N PRO A 125 -23.21 11.90 -6.00
CA PRO A 125 -23.98 10.96 -5.18
C PRO A 125 -23.41 9.55 -5.36
N GLY A 126 -23.46 8.74 -4.29
CA GLY A 126 -23.19 7.30 -4.40
C GLY A 126 -24.40 6.54 -4.93
N ASP A 127 -24.18 5.49 -5.71
CA ASP A 127 -25.25 4.69 -6.35
C ASP A 127 -26.20 4.03 -5.33
N CYS A 128 -25.67 3.67 -4.16
CA CYS A 128 -26.42 3.08 -3.05
C CYS A 128 -26.57 4.01 -1.84
N GLY A 129 -26.19 5.28 -1.97
CA GLY A 129 -26.36 6.29 -0.92
C GLY A 129 -25.11 7.13 -0.64
N GLY A 130 -25.31 8.13 0.21
CA GLY A 130 -24.27 9.09 0.58
C GLY A 130 -23.76 9.93 -0.58
N SER A 131 -22.61 10.57 -0.37
CA SER A 131 -22.00 11.44 -1.38
C SER A 131 -20.50 11.61 -1.16
N MET A 132 -19.79 11.88 -2.25
CA MET A 132 -18.41 12.36 -2.23
C MET A 132 -18.41 13.81 -2.74
N THR A 133 -17.77 14.71 -2.01
CA THR A 133 -17.56 16.10 -2.43
C THR A 133 -16.06 16.31 -2.69
N MET A 134 -15.74 16.82 -3.87
CA MET A 134 -14.38 17.19 -4.27
C MET A 134 -14.31 18.72 -4.42
N VAL A 135 -13.33 19.32 -3.77
CA VAL A 135 -12.98 20.74 -3.89
C VAL A 135 -11.59 20.82 -4.50
N LEU A 136 -11.45 21.48 -5.65
CA LEU A 136 -10.17 21.85 -6.23
C LEU A 136 -9.98 23.36 -6.04
N ASP A 137 -8.86 23.76 -5.47
CA ASP A 137 -8.51 25.15 -5.24
C ASP A 137 -7.16 25.47 -5.91
N TYR A 138 -7.19 26.48 -6.78
CA TYR A 138 -6.06 26.95 -7.57
C TYR A 138 -5.68 28.40 -7.20
N SER A 139 -6.21 28.92 -6.08
CA SER A 139 -5.94 30.29 -5.61
C SER A 139 -4.50 30.48 -5.15
N THR A 140 -3.83 29.40 -4.76
CA THR A 140 -2.44 29.36 -4.33
C THR A 140 -1.49 29.01 -5.49
N SER A 141 -0.18 29.12 -5.26
CA SER A 141 0.83 28.57 -6.21
C SER A 141 0.70 27.06 -6.36
N ASP A 142 0.15 26.40 -5.34
CA ASP A 142 -0.01 24.97 -5.24
C ASP A 142 -1.46 24.60 -5.59
N MET A 143 -1.65 23.38 -6.12
CA MET A 143 -2.97 22.80 -6.34
C MET A 143 -3.41 22.11 -5.06
N TYR A 144 -4.55 22.54 -4.52
CA TYR A 144 -5.17 21.93 -3.36
C TYR A 144 -6.40 21.12 -3.79
N ILE A 145 -6.49 19.88 -3.34
CA ILE A 145 -7.61 18.97 -3.58
C ILE A 145 -8.10 18.44 -2.24
N LEU A 146 -9.34 18.75 -1.88
CA LEU A 146 -10.01 18.16 -0.73
C LEU A 146 -11.13 17.25 -1.19
N MET A 147 -11.07 15.99 -0.79
CA MET A 147 -12.13 15.02 -0.98
C MET A 147 -12.76 14.69 0.38
N THR A 148 -14.06 14.93 0.50
CA THR A 148 -14.86 14.58 1.68
C THR A 148 -15.90 13.55 1.30
N TYR A 149 -15.89 12.43 2.00
CA TYR A 149 -16.86 11.36 1.86
C TYR A 149 -17.86 11.48 3.01
N ALA A 150 -19.14 11.36 2.70
CA ALA A 150 -20.21 11.33 3.68
C ALA A 150 -21.03 10.06 3.42
N ASN A 151 -20.61 8.96 4.05
CA ASN A 151 -21.19 7.62 3.84
C ASN A 151 -21.35 7.25 2.35
N TYR A 152 -20.36 7.61 1.51
CA TYR A 152 -20.40 7.35 0.07
C TYR A 152 -20.43 5.85 -0.20
N ASN A 153 -21.44 5.37 -0.94
CA ASN A 153 -21.63 3.94 -1.20
C ASN A 153 -21.97 3.71 -2.69
N ASP A 154 -21.10 3.00 -3.40
CA ASP A 154 -21.24 2.63 -4.81
C ASP A 154 -21.82 1.21 -5.01
N CYS A 155 -22.47 0.68 -3.97
CA CYS A 155 -23.01 -0.67 -3.85
C CYS A 155 -21.97 -1.79 -3.73
N SER A 156 -20.90 -1.75 -4.52
CA SER A 156 -19.98 -2.89 -4.71
C SER A 156 -18.69 -2.82 -3.91
N SER A 157 -18.20 -1.60 -3.61
CA SER A 157 -16.94 -1.37 -2.90
C SER A 157 -17.11 -1.17 -1.40
N GLY A 158 -18.36 -1.07 -0.93
CA GLY A 158 -18.66 -0.79 0.47
C GLY A 158 -19.08 0.65 0.71
N THR A 159 -18.91 1.12 1.95
CA THR A 159 -19.16 2.52 2.32
C THR A 159 -17.84 3.19 2.67
N ILE A 160 -17.62 4.40 2.14
CA ILE A 160 -16.47 5.25 2.43
C ILE A 160 -16.94 6.46 3.25
N ASP A 161 -16.23 6.79 4.32
CA ASP A 161 -16.49 7.98 5.13
C ASP A 161 -15.18 8.68 5.50
N GLY A 162 -15.26 9.96 5.87
CA GLY A 162 -14.09 10.76 6.27
C GLY A 162 -13.53 11.62 5.15
N SER A 163 -12.25 12.01 5.25
CA SER A 163 -11.66 12.96 4.31
C SER A 163 -10.23 12.61 3.91
N MET A 164 -9.89 13.01 2.69
CA MET A 164 -8.55 12.97 2.12
C MET A 164 -8.23 14.35 1.58
N GLU A 165 -7.13 14.93 2.05
CA GLU A 165 -6.57 16.17 1.54
C GLU A 165 -5.33 15.87 0.73
N MET A 166 -5.17 16.52 -0.41
CA MET A 166 -3.99 16.43 -1.26
C MET A 166 -3.55 17.83 -1.65
N VAL A 167 -2.26 18.11 -1.47
CA VAL A 167 -1.63 19.38 -1.86
C VAL A 167 -0.47 19.06 -2.77
N THR A 168 -0.53 19.55 -4.01
CA THR A 168 0.52 19.36 -5.01
C THR A 168 1.16 20.70 -5.35
N SER A 169 2.45 20.81 -5.11
CA SER A 169 3.29 21.90 -5.57
C SER A 169 4.22 21.42 -6.68
N GLY A 170 4.67 22.33 -7.55
CA GLY A 170 5.60 21.97 -8.60
C GLY A 170 6.15 23.18 -9.34
N ASN A 171 7.24 22.98 -10.07
CA ASN A 171 7.77 24.03 -10.91
C ASN A 171 6.95 24.15 -12.21
N SER A 172 7.05 25.30 -12.88
CA SER A 172 6.29 25.55 -14.12
C SER A 172 6.70 24.65 -15.28
N SER A 173 7.85 23.97 -15.20
CA SER A 173 8.30 23.02 -16.23
C SER A 173 7.74 21.61 -16.01
N GLY A 174 7.14 21.33 -14.85
CA GLY A 174 6.71 19.98 -14.45
C GLY A 174 7.86 19.05 -14.07
N SER A 175 9.10 19.52 -14.12
CA SER A 175 10.30 18.69 -13.87
C SER A 175 10.52 18.40 -12.39
N GLN A 176 9.85 19.14 -11.51
CA GLN A 176 9.84 18.89 -10.07
C GLN A 176 8.41 19.05 -9.57
N SER A 177 7.96 18.07 -8.79
CA SER A 177 6.66 18.12 -8.11
C SER A 177 6.75 17.49 -6.74
N SER A 178 6.07 18.08 -5.77
CA SER A 178 5.86 17.52 -4.43
C SER A 178 4.36 17.40 -4.18
N THR A 179 3.90 16.25 -3.72
CA THR A 179 2.50 15.99 -3.40
C THR A 179 2.39 15.45 -1.98
N SER A 180 1.74 16.18 -1.09
CA SER A 180 1.38 15.69 0.24
C SER A 180 -0.07 15.22 0.26
N ILE A 181 -0.33 14.05 0.82
CA ILE A 181 -1.66 13.48 1.04
C ILE A 181 -1.86 13.31 2.54
N THR A 182 -2.96 13.81 3.08
CA THR A 182 -3.36 13.63 4.48
C THR A 182 -4.71 12.91 4.54
N PHE A 183 -4.77 11.88 5.38
CA PHE A 183 -5.98 11.14 5.68
C PHE A 183 -6.46 11.54 7.08
N ALA A 184 -7.73 11.96 7.18
CA ALA A 184 -8.37 12.30 8.43
C ALA A 184 -9.68 11.54 8.57
N ASP A 185 -9.69 10.59 9.50
CA ASP A 185 -10.79 9.67 9.80
C ASP A 185 -11.29 8.93 8.55
N PHE A 186 -10.38 8.62 7.61
CA PHE A 186 -10.74 7.96 6.37
C PHE A 186 -11.09 6.51 6.67
N THR A 187 -12.33 6.11 6.41
CA THR A 187 -12.83 4.76 6.70
C THR A 187 -13.43 4.12 5.47
N THR A 188 -13.27 2.80 5.37
CA THR A 188 -13.98 1.95 4.42
C THR A 188 -14.70 0.84 5.19
N THR A 189 -15.92 0.51 4.77
CA THR A 189 -16.72 -0.57 5.36
C THR A 189 -16.94 -1.65 4.31
N ASP A 190 -16.45 -2.86 4.56
CA ASP A 190 -16.63 -4.00 3.65
C ASP A 190 -18.13 -4.36 3.55
N PRO A 191 -18.70 -4.44 2.33
CA PRO A 191 -20.13 -4.66 2.15
C PRO A 191 -20.58 -6.08 2.53
N SER A 192 -19.66 -7.04 2.56
CA SER A 192 -19.95 -8.46 2.84
C SER A 192 -19.82 -8.81 4.32
N THR A 193 -18.86 -8.21 5.03
CA THR A 193 -18.59 -8.51 6.44
C THR A 193 -19.03 -7.41 7.40
N GLY A 194 -19.20 -6.19 6.91
CA GLY A 194 -19.39 -5.00 7.75
C GLY A 194 -18.14 -4.58 8.51
N ALA A 195 -16.98 -5.18 8.21
CA ALA A 195 -15.71 -4.81 8.82
C ALA A 195 -15.30 -3.40 8.37
N ILE A 196 -14.85 -2.59 9.32
CA ILE A 196 -14.40 -1.23 9.11
C ILE A 196 -12.88 -1.22 9.08
N SER A 197 -12.31 -0.69 8.01
CA SER A 197 -10.89 -0.33 7.93
C SER A 197 -10.76 1.19 8.04
N MET A 198 -9.90 1.67 8.93
CA MET A 198 -9.61 3.09 9.11
C MET A 198 -8.17 3.38 8.70
N ILE A 199 -7.93 4.53 8.07
CA ILE A 199 -6.61 5.04 7.69
C ILE A 199 -6.49 6.47 8.19
N ASN A 200 -5.40 6.76 8.90
CA ASN A 200 -5.06 8.09 9.38
C ASN A 200 -3.58 8.37 9.12
N GLY A 201 -3.23 9.63 8.88
CA GLY A 201 -1.85 10.06 8.80
C GLY A 201 -1.55 10.82 7.52
N ASN A 202 -0.28 10.91 7.16
CA ASN A 202 0.18 11.69 6.03
C ASN A 202 1.24 10.93 5.22
N MET A 203 1.34 11.31 3.96
CA MET A 203 2.34 10.86 3.00
C MET A 203 2.78 12.05 2.18
N THR A 204 4.07 12.17 1.90
CA THR A 204 4.60 13.11 0.90
C THR A 204 5.29 12.32 -0.20
N TYR A 205 5.05 12.70 -1.44
CA TYR A 205 5.68 12.16 -2.64
C TYR A 205 6.40 13.29 -3.38
N ASP A 206 7.70 13.17 -3.54
CA ASP A 206 8.53 14.10 -4.29
C ASP A 206 9.06 13.41 -5.54
N TYR A 207 9.02 14.14 -6.65
CA TYR A 207 9.50 13.70 -7.94
C TYR A 207 10.41 14.78 -8.53
N ASP A 208 11.61 14.38 -8.95
CA ASP A 208 12.55 15.22 -9.69
C ASP A 208 12.99 14.49 -10.97
N GLU A 209 12.42 14.90 -12.10
CA GLU A 209 12.72 14.38 -13.43
C GLU A 209 14.18 14.65 -13.83
N THR A 210 14.73 15.80 -13.44
CA THR A 210 16.08 16.25 -13.82
C THR A 210 17.13 15.40 -13.12
N ALA A 211 16.93 15.12 -11.83
CA ALA A 211 17.75 14.22 -11.06
C ALA A 211 17.45 12.74 -11.37
N GLY A 212 16.27 12.43 -11.94
CA GLY A 212 15.81 11.06 -12.15
C GLY A 212 15.58 10.33 -10.83
N THR A 213 14.98 11.03 -9.86
CA THR A 213 14.74 10.56 -8.49
C THR A 213 13.28 10.71 -8.07
N GLU A 214 12.80 9.77 -7.26
CA GLU A 214 11.52 9.89 -6.53
C GLU A 214 11.79 9.64 -5.05
N SER A 215 11.07 10.31 -4.16
CA SER A 215 11.06 9.96 -2.75
C SER A 215 9.67 10.00 -2.18
N THR A 216 9.38 9.10 -1.26
CA THR A 216 8.14 9.09 -0.50
C THR A 216 8.46 9.08 0.97
N THR A 217 7.85 9.99 1.72
CA THR A 217 7.80 9.89 3.18
C THR A 217 6.38 9.55 3.63
N ALA A 218 6.24 8.76 4.70
CA ALA A 218 4.91 8.42 5.22
C ALA A 218 4.91 8.18 6.72
N THR A 219 3.87 8.69 7.38
CA THR A 219 3.47 8.30 8.74
C THR A 219 1.98 7.99 8.70
N ILE A 220 1.63 6.71 8.70
CA ILE A 220 0.26 6.22 8.48
C ILE A 220 -0.07 5.18 9.55
N SER A 221 -1.28 5.25 10.11
CA SER A 221 -1.85 4.19 10.92
C SER A 221 -3.09 3.64 10.25
N THR A 222 -3.22 2.32 10.25
CA THR A 222 -4.43 1.62 9.86
C THR A 222 -5.02 0.86 11.03
N TYR A 223 -6.35 0.71 11.05
CA TYR A 223 -7.08 -0.10 12.02
C TYR A 223 -8.08 -0.99 11.29
N ASP A 224 -8.09 -2.28 11.62
CA ASP A 224 -9.07 -3.25 11.11
C ASP A 224 -10.01 -3.66 12.24
N SER A 225 -11.30 -3.33 12.12
CA SER A 225 -12.28 -3.63 13.16
C SER A 225 -12.62 -5.12 13.28
N SER A 226 -12.27 -5.94 12.29
CA SER A 226 -12.53 -7.38 12.31
C SER A 226 -11.55 -8.13 13.22
N THR A 227 -10.29 -7.70 13.24
CA THR A 227 -9.23 -8.26 14.07
C THR A 227 -8.95 -7.42 15.31
N GLY A 228 -9.34 -6.14 15.30
CA GLY A 228 -8.95 -5.15 16.31
C GLY A 228 -7.48 -4.72 16.18
N GLU A 229 -6.80 -5.12 15.12
CA GLU A 229 -5.38 -4.85 14.90
C GLU A 229 -5.18 -3.40 14.43
N ILE A 230 -4.14 -2.78 14.97
CA ILE A 230 -3.61 -1.50 14.51
C ILE A 230 -2.24 -1.76 13.92
N ILE A 231 -2.02 -1.29 12.70
CA ILE A 231 -0.71 -1.29 12.05
C ILE A 231 -0.31 0.17 11.84
N THR A 232 0.91 0.52 12.24
CA THR A 232 1.45 1.87 12.10
C THR A 232 2.77 1.81 11.34
N ILE A 233 2.89 2.69 10.36
CA ILE A 233 4.12 3.00 9.64
C ILE A 233 4.53 4.40 10.10
N GLU A 234 5.73 4.54 10.65
CA GLU A 234 6.24 5.81 11.19
C GLU A 234 7.56 6.17 10.51
N ASP A 235 7.69 7.44 10.13
CA ASP A 235 8.90 8.00 9.51
C ASP A 235 9.44 7.12 8.37
N MET A 236 8.53 6.53 7.57
CA MET A 236 8.93 5.78 6.39
C MET A 236 9.55 6.73 5.39
N GLU A 237 10.69 6.36 4.84
CA GLU A 237 11.39 7.03 3.76
C GLU A 237 11.72 5.98 2.70
N LEU A 238 11.09 6.12 1.54
CA LEU A 238 11.39 5.36 0.34
C LEU A 238 12.07 6.30 -0.65
N SER A 239 13.24 5.96 -1.15
CA SER A 239 13.96 6.74 -2.15
C SER A 239 14.23 5.88 -3.37
N LEU A 240 13.93 6.38 -4.55
CA LEU A 240 14.17 5.78 -5.84
C LEU A 240 15.11 6.68 -6.65
N SER A 241 16.04 6.08 -7.39
CA SER A 241 16.86 6.80 -8.37
C SER A 241 17.15 5.94 -9.60
N GLY A 242 17.58 6.58 -10.68
CA GLY A 242 17.85 5.90 -11.95
C GLY A 242 16.60 5.71 -12.81
N LEU A 243 15.56 6.53 -12.62
CA LEU A 243 14.29 6.45 -13.34
C LEU A 243 14.42 6.57 -14.86
N ASN A 244 15.49 7.24 -15.32
CA ASN A 244 15.78 7.48 -16.74
C ASN A 244 16.73 6.42 -17.32
N GLY A 245 17.08 5.39 -16.55
CA GLY A 245 18.01 4.32 -16.93
C GLY A 245 17.32 2.97 -17.14
N THR A 246 18.12 1.95 -17.47
CA THR A 246 17.68 0.53 -17.49
C THR A 246 17.74 -0.13 -16.13
N THR A 247 18.17 0.61 -15.11
CA THR A 247 18.40 0.12 -13.75
C THR A 247 17.85 1.14 -12.78
N LEU A 248 16.96 0.69 -11.91
CA LEU A 248 16.44 1.44 -10.79
C LEU A 248 17.23 1.06 -9.55
N THR A 249 17.55 2.04 -8.71
CA THR A 249 17.99 1.77 -7.35
C THR A 249 16.98 2.30 -6.36
N TYR A 250 16.76 1.58 -5.26
CA TYR A 250 15.85 2.04 -4.22
C TYR A 250 16.34 1.70 -2.81
N SER A 251 15.95 2.52 -1.85
CA SER A 251 16.20 2.31 -0.42
C SER A 251 14.93 2.59 0.38
N MET A 252 14.74 1.82 1.44
CA MET A 252 13.62 1.97 2.37
C MET A 252 14.13 2.00 3.81
N ASN A 253 13.70 3.00 4.56
CA ASN A 253 13.97 3.14 5.99
C ASN A 253 12.67 3.55 6.71
N GLY A 254 12.50 3.15 7.96
CA GLY A 254 11.33 3.56 8.75
C GLY A 254 10.98 2.54 9.82
N THR A 255 9.89 2.80 10.54
CA THR A 255 9.41 1.92 11.60
C THR A 255 8.05 1.34 11.22
N PHE A 256 7.91 0.03 11.41
CA PHE A 256 6.67 -0.69 11.25
C PHE A 256 6.26 -1.26 12.60
N THR A 257 5.07 -0.91 13.06
CA THR A 257 4.50 -1.35 14.33
C THR A 257 3.21 -2.10 14.08
N ASP A 258 3.13 -3.29 14.61
CA ASP A 258 1.91 -4.08 14.69
C ASP A 258 1.46 -4.16 16.14
N SER A 259 0.18 -3.90 16.41
CA SER A 259 -0.38 -3.90 17.76
C SER A 259 -0.25 -5.22 18.52
N LEU A 260 -0.16 -6.35 17.81
CA LEU A 260 -0.03 -7.70 18.39
C LEU A 260 1.43 -8.15 18.44
N TYR A 261 2.20 -7.86 17.38
CA TYR A 261 3.55 -8.38 17.25
C TYR A 261 4.63 -7.41 17.69
N GLY A 262 4.34 -6.12 17.78
CA GLY A 262 5.30 -5.10 18.21
C GLY A 262 5.88 -4.26 17.09
N SER A 263 6.89 -3.47 17.45
CA SER A 263 7.60 -2.57 16.54
C SER A 263 8.90 -3.16 16.01
N THR A 264 9.21 -2.84 14.76
CA THR A 264 10.45 -3.15 14.05
C THR A 264 10.91 -1.96 13.23
N THR A 265 12.22 -1.70 13.18
CA THR A 265 12.82 -0.65 12.36
C THR A 265 13.50 -1.28 11.16
N MET A 266 13.16 -0.82 9.96
CA MET A 266 13.77 -1.22 8.70
C MET A 266 14.84 -0.20 8.31
N THR A 267 15.98 -0.70 7.85
CA THR A 267 17.09 0.13 7.37
C THR A 267 17.75 -0.53 6.17
N THR A 268 17.81 0.19 5.05
CA THR A 268 18.54 -0.27 3.88
C THR A 268 20.01 0.14 4.01
N THR A 269 20.90 -0.82 4.27
CA THR A 269 22.35 -0.55 4.40
C THR A 269 23.06 -0.51 3.05
N THR A 270 22.52 -1.22 2.05
CA THR A 270 22.98 -1.18 0.66
C THR A 270 21.73 -1.05 -0.22
N PRO A 271 21.59 0.02 -1.01
CA PRO A 271 20.42 0.19 -1.88
C PRO A 271 20.18 -1.03 -2.75
N PHE A 272 18.91 -1.36 -2.94
CA PHE A 272 18.49 -2.41 -3.85
C PHE A 272 18.67 -1.94 -5.29
N VAL A 273 19.07 -2.85 -6.17
CA VAL A 273 19.30 -2.56 -7.59
C VAL A 273 18.48 -3.53 -8.42
N ILE A 274 17.56 -3.02 -9.24
CA ILE A 274 16.68 -3.83 -10.09
C ILE A 274 16.76 -3.35 -11.55
N SER A 275 16.87 -4.30 -12.48
CA SER A 275 16.75 -4.03 -13.91
C SER A 275 15.27 -3.83 -14.26
N ILE A 276 14.96 -2.93 -15.19
CA ILE A 276 13.57 -2.74 -15.66
C ILE A 276 12.97 -3.99 -16.34
N TYR A 277 13.81 -5.00 -16.62
CA TYR A 277 13.42 -6.28 -17.22
C TYR A 277 13.33 -7.42 -16.20
N ASP A 278 13.72 -7.19 -14.95
CA ASP A 278 13.69 -8.18 -13.88
C ASP A 278 12.54 -7.89 -12.92
N GLU A 279 11.96 -8.93 -12.31
CA GLU A 279 10.90 -8.81 -11.30
C GLU A 279 11.47 -8.53 -9.89
N ASN A 280 12.72 -8.93 -9.64
CA ASN A 280 13.35 -8.89 -8.32
C ASN A 280 14.70 -8.16 -8.34
N PRO A 281 15.12 -7.55 -7.23
CA PRO A 281 16.42 -6.89 -7.14
C PRO A 281 17.58 -7.87 -7.30
N SER A 282 18.56 -7.47 -8.10
CA SER A 282 19.79 -8.19 -8.36
C SER A 282 20.81 -8.10 -7.23
N SER A 283 20.76 -7.03 -6.44
CA SER A 283 21.62 -6.78 -5.28
C SER A 283 20.92 -5.82 -4.32
N GLY A 284 21.40 -5.76 -3.07
CA GLY A 284 20.83 -4.94 -2.02
C GLY A 284 20.91 -5.63 -0.66
N VAL A 285 20.89 -4.83 0.41
CA VAL A 285 20.89 -5.32 1.79
C VAL A 285 19.98 -4.45 2.63
N MET A 286 19.02 -5.09 3.31
CA MET A 286 18.17 -4.48 4.32
C MET A 286 18.33 -5.19 5.65
N ILE A 287 18.33 -4.42 6.73
CA ILE A 287 18.31 -4.90 8.10
C ILE A 287 16.98 -4.48 8.73
N VAL A 288 16.32 -5.43 9.38
CA VAL A 288 15.14 -5.20 10.20
C VAL A 288 15.54 -5.46 11.65
N THR A 289 15.40 -4.47 12.52
CA THR A 289 15.76 -4.56 13.94
C THR A 289 14.49 -4.56 14.79
N GLY A 290 14.36 -5.53 15.69
CA GLY A 290 13.24 -5.67 16.62
C GLY A 290 13.66 -5.42 18.08
N ALA A 291 12.89 -5.99 19.01
CA ALA A 291 13.16 -5.91 20.44
C ALA A 291 14.49 -6.58 20.82
N GLY A 292 15.07 -6.13 21.93
CA GLY A 292 16.23 -6.79 22.52
C GLY A 292 17.46 -6.82 21.61
N ASN A 293 17.55 -5.92 20.63
CA ASN A 293 18.56 -5.90 19.57
C ASN A 293 18.53 -7.13 18.64
N THR A 294 17.45 -7.91 18.66
CA THR A 294 17.24 -8.94 17.63
C THR A 294 17.16 -8.27 16.27
N LYS A 295 17.72 -8.92 15.25
CA LYS A 295 17.76 -8.35 13.89
C LYS A 295 17.74 -9.43 12.83
N CYS A 296 17.17 -9.10 11.69
CA CYS A 296 17.17 -9.92 10.50
C CYS A 296 17.78 -9.13 9.35
N ARG A 297 18.60 -9.79 8.53
CA ARG A 297 19.23 -9.22 7.33
C ARG A 297 18.74 -9.96 6.11
N LEU A 298 18.10 -9.25 5.19
CA LEU A 298 17.91 -9.71 3.82
C LEU A 298 19.11 -9.29 2.97
N THR A 299 19.67 -10.22 2.20
CA THR A 299 20.67 -9.93 1.16
C THR A 299 20.20 -10.49 -0.18
N CYS A 300 20.08 -9.63 -1.17
CA CYS A 300 19.85 -10.05 -2.56
C CYS A 300 21.16 -10.56 -3.15
N LEU A 301 21.14 -11.77 -3.70
CA LEU A 301 22.30 -12.42 -4.29
C LEU A 301 22.28 -12.34 -5.82
N SER A 302 21.07 -12.39 -6.40
CA SER A 302 20.78 -12.20 -7.82
C SER A 302 19.30 -11.83 -8.01
N SER A 303 18.89 -11.52 -9.24
CA SER A 303 17.47 -11.30 -9.59
C SER A 303 16.60 -12.58 -9.45
N THR A 304 17.22 -13.72 -9.11
CA THR A 304 16.53 -15.00 -8.89
C THR A 304 16.73 -15.55 -7.49
N THR A 305 17.66 -15.00 -6.69
CA THR A 305 17.97 -15.55 -5.38
C THR A 305 18.30 -14.51 -4.31
N TYR A 306 18.01 -14.88 -3.07
CA TYR A 306 18.33 -14.08 -1.88
C TYR A 306 18.79 -14.98 -0.73
N LYS A 307 19.17 -14.37 0.38
CA LYS A 307 19.34 -15.05 1.66
C LYS A 307 18.83 -14.19 2.82
N VAL A 308 18.39 -14.86 3.87
CA VAL A 308 17.98 -14.26 5.14
C VAL A 308 18.87 -14.80 6.25
N GLU A 309 19.36 -13.89 7.08
CA GLU A 309 20.14 -14.21 8.28
C GLU A 309 19.46 -13.52 9.46
N ALA A 310 19.28 -14.19 10.60
CA ALA A 310 18.71 -13.58 11.80
C ALA A 310 19.58 -13.81 13.03
N ASP A 311 19.62 -12.80 13.88
CA ASP A 311 20.17 -12.76 15.24
C ASP A 311 18.96 -12.78 16.15
N THR A 312 18.57 -13.99 16.58
CA THR A 312 17.31 -14.22 17.29
C THR A 312 17.42 -14.01 18.79
N ASN A 313 18.65 -13.90 19.31
CA ASN A 313 18.94 -13.73 20.73
C ASN A 313 19.46 -12.33 21.09
N GLY A 314 19.75 -11.47 20.10
CA GLY A 314 20.21 -10.10 20.28
C GLY A 314 21.66 -9.97 20.72
N ASP A 315 22.48 -11.02 20.54
CA ASP A 315 23.89 -11.02 20.96
C ASP A 315 24.85 -10.39 19.94
N GLY A 316 24.32 -9.99 18.78
CA GLY A 316 25.04 -9.36 17.70
C GLY A 316 25.45 -10.31 16.58
N ASN A 317 25.38 -11.64 16.80
CA ASN A 317 25.73 -12.67 15.83
C ASN A 317 24.47 -13.28 15.21
N TYR A 318 24.53 -13.58 13.91
CA TYR A 318 23.46 -14.29 13.24
C TYR A 318 23.53 -15.79 13.58
N ASP A 319 22.53 -16.29 14.30
CA ASP A 319 22.37 -17.69 14.70
C ASP A 319 21.47 -18.48 13.75
N TYR A 320 20.63 -17.78 12.97
CA TYR A 320 19.83 -18.36 11.89
C TYR A 320 20.34 -17.94 10.50
N ILE A 321 20.42 -18.90 9.59
CA ILE A 321 20.85 -18.68 8.19
C ILE A 321 19.96 -19.52 7.27
N SER A 322 19.19 -18.87 6.39
CA SER A 322 18.30 -19.57 5.45
C SER A 322 19.04 -20.33 4.35
N GLY A 323 20.32 -20.01 4.13
CA GLY A 323 21.02 -20.34 2.89
C GLY A 323 20.48 -19.55 1.70
N THR A 324 20.88 -19.93 0.49
CA THR A 324 20.35 -19.35 -0.75
C THR A 324 18.91 -19.83 -0.98
N GLN A 325 17.99 -18.88 -1.12
CA GLN A 325 16.58 -19.08 -1.44
C GLN A 325 16.28 -18.49 -2.81
N TYR A 326 15.26 -19.01 -3.49
CA TYR A 326 14.68 -18.40 -4.68
C TYR A 326 13.59 -17.41 -4.27
N TRP A 327 13.47 -16.31 -5.01
CA TRP A 327 12.37 -15.34 -4.85
C TRP A 327 11.01 -16.02 -4.99
#